data_AF-Q8LLC2-F1
#
_entry.id   AF-Q8LLC2-F1
#
_cell.length_a   1.000
_cell.length_b   1.000
_cell.length_c   1.000
_cell.angle_alpha   90.00
_cell.angle_beta   90.00
_cell.angle_gamma   90.00
#
_symmetry.space_group_name_H-M   'P 1'
#
loop_
_entity.id
_entity.type
_entity.pdbx_description
1 polymer ?
#
loop_
_entity_poly.entity_id
_entity_poly.type
_entity_poly.pdbx_seq_one_letter_code
_entity_poly.pdbx_strand_id
1 'polypeptide(L)'
;MATIYDIGLGAGFNILMATIFLLIFAFLRLQPINDRIFFPKWYLKGMRDSPSSAGAAVTKYVNLNVRSYLKFLSWMPAALKMPEEELIEHAGLDSVVYLRIYLTGLKIFVPITILAFAVLVPVNWTNDTLEGLKVVHSDIDKLSISNIPYGSKRFIAHLVMAYVFTFWTCYVLKNEYERVATMRLRFLASEKRRPDQFTVLVRNIPPDPDESVSELVEHFFLVNHPDHYLKHQV
;
A
#
# COMPACT_ATOMS: atom_id res chain seq x y z
N MET A 1 28.31 6.47 -14.63
CA MET A 1 27.17 5.56 -14.41
C MET A 1 27.45 4.73 -13.17
N ALA A 2 26.41 4.36 -12.41
CA ALA A 2 26.58 3.56 -11.21
C ALA A 2 27.09 2.16 -11.57
N THR A 3 28.16 1.72 -10.93
CA THR A 3 28.70 0.38 -11.11
C THR A 3 27.93 -0.63 -10.27
N ILE A 4 28.10 -1.93 -10.55
CA ILE A 4 27.56 -3.01 -9.71
C ILE A 4 28.05 -2.87 -8.26
N TYR A 5 29.30 -2.42 -8.09
CA TYR A 5 29.88 -2.15 -6.77
C TYR A 5 29.14 -1.03 -6.02
N ASP A 6 28.83 0.08 -6.70
CA ASP A 6 28.11 1.21 -6.09
C ASP A 6 26.69 0.80 -5.64
N ILE A 7 26.01 0.01 -6.47
CA ILE A 7 24.67 -0.52 -6.14
C ILE A 7 24.77 -1.53 -5.00
N GLY A 8 25.77 -2.41 -5.02
CA GLY A 8 26.00 -3.39 -3.97
C GLY A 8 26.27 -2.74 -2.61
N LEU A 9 27.12 -1.71 -2.59
CA LEU A 9 27.44 -0.95 -1.37
C LEU A 9 26.21 -0.21 -0.83
N GLY A 10 25.45 0.46 -1.70
CA GLY A 10 24.21 1.13 -1.34
C GLY A 10 23.13 0.15 -0.82
N ALA A 11 22.92 -0.97 -1.50
CA ALA A 11 22.00 -2.01 -1.07
C ALA A 11 22.42 -2.62 0.28
N GLY A 12 23.70 -2.94 0.45
CA GLY A 12 24.25 -3.48 1.69
C GLY A 12 24.03 -2.55 2.88
N PHE A 13 24.32 -1.26 2.72
CA PHE A 13 24.09 -0.27 3.77
C PHE A 13 22.60 -0.15 4.14
N ASN A 14 21.71 -0.09 3.14
CA ASN A 14 20.27 -0.01 3.37
C ASN A 14 19.71 -1.27 4.05
N ILE A 15 20.16 -2.47 3.65
CA ILE A 15 19.74 -3.73 4.26
C ILE A 15 20.24 -3.81 5.70
N LEU A 16 21.47 -3.38 5.96
CA LEU A 16 22.03 -3.32 7.32
C LEU A 16 21.19 -2.41 8.22
N MET A 17 20.90 -1.19 7.75
CA MET A 17 20.07 -0.24 8.50
C MET A 17 18.65 -0.76 8.73
N ALA A 18 18.02 -1.34 7.70
CA ALA A 18 16.70 -1.96 7.83
C ALA A 18 16.71 -3.10 8.88
N THR A 19 17.76 -3.91 8.91
CA THR A 19 17.92 -4.99 9.90
C THR A 19 18.06 -4.42 11.31
N ILE A 20 18.86 -3.36 11.49
CA ILE A 20 18.99 -2.67 12.78
C ILE A 20 17.63 -2.10 13.23
N PHE A 21 16.88 -1.45 12.34
CA PHE A 21 15.55 -0.94 12.66
C PHE A 21 14.56 -2.05 13.02
N LEU A 22 14.60 -3.20 12.35
CA LEU A 22 13.75 -4.35 12.68
C LEU A 22 14.09 -4.93 14.05
N LEU A 23 15.38 -4.98 14.42
CA LEU A 23 15.81 -5.40 15.76
C LEU A 23 15.37 -4.42 16.84
N ILE A 24 15.52 -3.11 16.61
CA ILE A 24 15.02 -2.07 17.51
C ILE A 24 13.50 -2.15 17.65
N PHE A 25 12.77 -2.29 16.54
CA PHE A 25 11.32 -2.46 16.54
C PHE A 25 10.90 -3.68 17.36
N ALA A 26 11.51 -4.83 17.12
CA ALA A 26 11.24 -6.04 17.88
C ALA A 26 11.51 -5.86 19.37
N PHE A 27 12.61 -5.18 19.72
CA PHE A 27 12.95 -4.91 21.10
C PHE A 27 11.91 -4.00 21.77
N LEU A 28 11.58 -2.87 21.14
CA LEU A 28 10.64 -1.89 21.66
C LEU A 28 9.21 -2.43 21.75
N ARG A 29 8.78 -3.27 20.80
CA ARG A 29 7.46 -3.89 20.75
C ARG A 29 7.22 -4.85 21.90
N LEU A 30 8.27 -5.54 22.37
CA LEU A 30 8.18 -6.51 23.46
C LEU A 30 8.16 -5.87 24.86
N GLN A 31 8.48 -4.58 24.97
CA GLN A 31 8.44 -3.86 26.24
C GLN A 31 6.99 -3.50 26.63
N PRO A 32 6.52 -3.88 27.82
CA PRO A 32 5.15 -3.64 28.26
C PRO A 32 4.81 -2.15 28.39
N ILE A 33 5.81 -1.29 28.61
CA ILE A 33 5.61 0.17 28.65
C ILE A 33 5.15 0.75 27.31
N ASN A 34 5.55 0.14 26.18
CA ASN A 34 5.23 0.61 24.84
C ASN A 34 3.98 -0.08 24.26
N ASP A 35 3.30 -0.92 25.04
CA ASP A 35 2.18 -1.74 24.55
C ASP A 35 1.04 -0.88 23.98
N ARG A 36 0.77 0.27 24.62
CA ARG A 36 -0.22 1.25 24.15
C ARG A 36 0.17 1.95 22.85
N ILE A 37 1.46 2.07 22.56
CA ILE A 37 1.98 2.71 21.34
C ILE A 37 1.90 1.75 20.15
N PHE A 38 2.23 0.47 20.35
CA PHE A 38 2.23 -0.51 19.27
C PHE A 38 0.86 -1.17 19.04
N PHE A 39 -0.04 -1.17 20.03
CA PHE A 39 -1.37 -1.77 19.93
C PHE A 39 -2.54 -0.79 20.25
N PRO A 40 -2.54 0.48 19.80
CA PRO A 40 -3.53 1.47 20.19
C PRO A 40 -4.94 1.10 19.72
N LYS A 41 -5.07 0.51 18.52
CA LYS A 41 -6.37 0.09 17.97
C LYS A 41 -7.08 -0.94 18.86
N TRP A 42 -6.33 -1.79 19.55
CA TRP A 42 -6.88 -2.82 20.43
C TRP A 42 -7.47 -2.22 21.70
N TYR A 43 -6.82 -1.17 22.22
CA TYR A 43 -7.33 -0.37 23.34
C TYR A 43 -8.57 0.45 22.94
N LEU A 44 -8.55 1.08 21.76
CA LEU A 44 -9.69 1.86 21.27
C LEU A 44 -10.93 0.99 21.01
N LYS A 45 -10.73 -0.27 20.56
CA LYS A 45 -11.80 -1.25 20.38
C LYS A 45 -12.23 -1.92 21.70
N GLY A 46 -11.55 -1.64 22.81
CA GLY A 46 -11.83 -2.25 24.12
C GLY A 46 -11.53 -3.76 24.20
N MET A 47 -10.74 -4.30 23.28
CA MET A 47 -10.39 -5.74 23.25
C MET A 47 -9.17 -6.06 24.10
N ARG A 48 -8.46 -5.04 24.59
CA ARG A 48 -7.25 -5.20 25.38
C ARG A 48 -7.29 -4.21 26.53
N ASP A 49 -7.25 -4.74 27.75
CA ASP A 49 -7.15 -3.94 28.96
C ASP A 49 -5.69 -3.78 29.41
N SER A 50 -5.46 -2.80 30.27
CA SER A 50 -4.14 -2.68 30.91
C SER A 50 -3.91 -3.91 31.77
N PRO A 51 -2.70 -4.52 31.73
CA PRO A 51 -2.45 -5.74 32.48
C PRO A 51 -2.82 -5.54 33.96
N SER A 52 -3.70 -6.39 34.46
CA SER A 52 -4.11 -6.40 35.87
C SER A 52 -2.89 -6.62 36.76
N SER A 53 -2.83 -5.87 37.84
CA SER A 53 -1.74 -5.73 38.84
C SER A 53 -1.30 -7.03 39.56
N ALA A 54 -0.80 -8.03 38.83
CA ALA A 54 -0.47 -9.35 39.40
C ALA A 54 1.00 -9.78 39.18
N GLY A 55 1.97 -8.84 39.23
CA GLY A 55 3.39 -9.15 39.07
C GLY A 55 4.34 -8.14 39.74
N ALA A 56 5.61 -8.53 39.87
CA ALA A 56 6.67 -7.68 40.41
C ALA A 56 6.77 -6.35 39.63
N ALA A 57 7.00 -5.24 40.34
CA ALA A 57 6.99 -3.90 39.74
C ALA A 57 7.97 -3.73 38.56
N VAL A 58 9.06 -4.53 38.50
CA VAL A 58 10.07 -4.47 37.44
C VAL A 58 9.60 -5.16 36.15
N THR A 59 8.93 -6.32 36.25
CA THR A 59 8.40 -7.03 35.07
C THR A 59 7.21 -6.31 34.43
N LYS A 60 6.62 -5.34 35.15
CA LYS A 60 5.62 -4.40 34.63
C LYS A 60 6.18 -3.43 33.58
N TYR A 61 7.46 -3.08 33.66
CA TYR A 61 8.08 -2.08 32.78
C TYR A 61 9.05 -2.68 31.77
N VAL A 62 9.74 -3.78 32.14
CA VAL A 62 10.77 -4.38 31.29
C VAL A 62 10.53 -5.88 31.10
N ASN A 63 10.58 -6.33 29.85
CA ASN A 63 10.55 -7.75 29.50
C ASN A 63 11.96 -8.27 29.21
N LEU A 64 12.49 -9.18 30.03
CA LEU A 64 13.85 -9.73 29.90
C LEU A 64 13.88 -11.16 29.32
N ASN A 65 12.77 -11.66 28.75
CA ASN A 65 12.72 -13.01 28.21
C ASN A 65 13.50 -13.15 26.89
N VAL A 66 14.75 -13.63 26.96
CA VAL A 66 15.66 -13.88 25.81
C VAL A 66 15.00 -14.74 24.72
N ARG A 67 14.17 -15.73 25.11
CA ARG A 67 13.44 -16.59 24.17
C ARG A 67 12.43 -15.83 23.30
N SER A 68 11.87 -14.74 23.81
CA SER A 68 10.93 -13.89 23.06
C SER A 68 11.67 -13.06 22.01
N TYR A 69 12.88 -12.60 22.31
CA TYR A 69 13.73 -11.86 21.36
C TYR A 69 14.28 -12.76 20.24
N LEU A 70 14.56 -14.03 20.53
CA LEU A 70 14.95 -15.02 19.50
C LEU A 70 13.82 -15.28 18.48
N LYS A 71 12.56 -15.05 18.85
CA LYS A 71 11.38 -15.19 17.97
C LYS A 71 10.91 -13.85 17.40
N PHE A 72 11.82 -12.89 17.18
CA PHE A 72 11.45 -11.54 16.78
C PHE A 72 10.68 -11.46 15.45
N LEU A 73 10.92 -12.36 14.50
CA LEU A 73 10.20 -12.38 13.21
C LEU A 73 8.82 -13.06 13.26
N SER A 74 8.39 -13.56 14.42
CA SER A 74 7.11 -14.26 14.57
C SER A 74 5.88 -13.40 14.26
N TRP A 75 6.00 -12.07 14.27
CA TRP A 75 4.90 -11.16 13.92
C TRP A 75 4.58 -11.16 12.43
N MET A 76 5.55 -11.41 11.56
CA MET A 76 5.37 -11.37 10.10
C MET A 76 4.41 -12.46 9.59
N PRO A 77 4.58 -13.75 9.93
CA PRO A 77 3.59 -14.76 9.56
C PRO A 77 2.26 -14.57 10.29
N ALA A 78 2.26 -13.97 11.48
CA ALA A 78 1.00 -13.64 12.18
C ALA A 78 0.21 -12.55 11.44
N ALA A 79 0.88 -11.55 10.87
CA ALA A 79 0.25 -10.49 10.09
C ALA A 79 -0.39 -11.01 8.79
N LEU A 80 0.17 -12.07 8.20
CA LEU A 80 -0.35 -12.69 6.97
C LEU A 80 -1.47 -13.71 7.21
N LYS A 81 -1.71 -14.12 8.46
CA LYS A 81 -2.74 -15.13 8.80
C LYS A 81 -4.15 -14.56 8.90
N MET A 82 -4.30 -13.25 9.07
CA MET A 82 -5.61 -12.61 9.26
C MET A 82 -6.40 -12.65 7.94
N PRO A 83 -7.62 -13.20 7.92
CA PRO A 83 -8.45 -13.22 6.72
C PRO A 83 -8.90 -11.81 6.36
N GLU A 84 -9.20 -11.61 5.08
CA GLU A 84 -9.52 -10.30 4.54
C GLU A 84 -10.81 -9.71 5.14
N GLU A 85 -11.83 -10.54 5.39
CA GLU A 85 -13.10 -10.11 5.98
C GLU A 85 -12.93 -9.54 7.39
N GLU A 86 -12.18 -10.25 8.25
CA GLU A 86 -11.83 -9.75 9.59
C GLU A 86 -11.00 -8.45 9.50
N LEU A 87 -10.14 -8.33 8.49
CA LEU A 87 -9.32 -7.14 8.29
C LEU A 87 -10.18 -5.93 7.89
N ILE A 88 -11.21 -6.12 7.06
CA ILE A 88 -12.18 -5.07 6.70
C ILE A 88 -12.94 -4.63 7.96
N GLU A 89 -13.43 -5.55 8.78
CA GLU A 89 -14.15 -5.22 10.01
C GLU A 89 -13.27 -4.53 11.07
N HIS A 90 -11.98 -4.89 11.13
CA HIS A 90 -11.06 -4.37 12.14
C HIS A 90 -10.37 -3.06 11.72
N ALA A 91 -9.97 -2.93 10.46
CA ALA A 91 -9.18 -1.80 9.95
C ALA A 91 -9.93 -0.87 9.00
N GLY A 92 -11.13 -1.27 8.54
CA GLY A 92 -11.92 -0.56 7.55
C GLY A 92 -11.55 -0.94 6.11
N LEU A 93 -12.49 -0.70 5.19
CA LEU A 93 -12.32 -1.00 3.76
C LEU A 93 -11.11 -0.29 3.15
N ASP A 94 -10.91 0.99 3.45
CA ASP A 94 -9.83 1.80 2.84
C ASP A 94 -8.44 1.24 3.14
N SER A 95 -8.22 0.79 4.38
CA SER A 95 -6.96 0.14 4.79
C SER A 95 -6.70 -1.14 4.00
N VAL A 96 -7.75 -1.94 3.74
CA VAL A 96 -7.63 -3.19 2.97
C VAL A 96 -7.36 -2.91 1.50
N VAL A 97 -8.06 -1.93 0.91
CA VAL A 97 -7.82 -1.48 -0.47
C VAL A 97 -6.39 -0.96 -0.63
N TYR A 98 -5.86 -0.23 0.36
CA TYR A 98 -4.47 0.22 0.38
C TYR A 98 -3.48 -0.97 0.40
N LEU A 99 -3.68 -1.97 1.25
CA LEU A 99 -2.85 -3.18 1.27
C LEU A 99 -2.90 -3.96 -0.04
N ARG A 100 -4.06 -3.97 -0.70
CA ARG A 100 -4.23 -4.59 -2.01
C ARG A 100 -3.41 -3.92 -3.11
N ILE A 101 -3.07 -2.64 -3.00
CA ILE A 101 -2.16 -1.99 -3.96
C ILE A 101 -0.79 -2.70 -3.95
N TYR A 102 -0.25 -3.02 -2.78
CA TYR A 102 1.02 -3.75 -2.66
C TYR A 102 0.91 -5.19 -3.19
N LEU A 103 -0.15 -5.90 -2.83
CA LEU A 103 -0.38 -7.26 -3.33
C LEU A 103 -0.57 -7.31 -4.85
N THR A 104 -1.25 -6.30 -5.41
CA THR A 104 -1.44 -6.15 -6.85
C THR A 104 -0.14 -5.80 -7.55
N GLY A 105 0.68 -4.93 -6.94
CA GLY A 105 2.04 -4.67 -7.39
C GLY A 105 2.86 -5.95 -7.50
N LEU A 106 2.85 -6.81 -6.46
CA LEU A 106 3.52 -8.11 -6.53
C LEU A 106 2.96 -9.01 -7.63
N LYS A 107 1.62 -9.09 -7.81
CA LYS A 107 0.99 -9.86 -8.88
C LYS A 107 1.37 -9.37 -10.29
N ILE A 108 1.61 -8.08 -10.46
CA ILE A 108 2.04 -7.50 -11.75
C ILE A 108 3.53 -7.75 -11.96
N PHE A 109 4.37 -7.33 -11.01
CA PHE A 109 5.81 -7.26 -11.21
C PHE A 109 6.54 -8.61 -11.08
N VAL A 110 6.07 -9.56 -10.26
CA VAL A 110 6.71 -10.88 -10.12
C VAL A 110 6.79 -11.63 -11.46
N PRO A 111 5.68 -11.88 -12.19
CA PRO A 111 5.76 -12.59 -13.48
C PRO A 111 6.51 -11.77 -14.54
N ILE A 112 6.36 -10.44 -14.55
CA ILE A 112 7.12 -9.56 -15.46
C ILE A 112 8.62 -9.70 -15.21
N THR A 113 9.05 -9.74 -13.94
CA THR A 113 10.45 -9.90 -13.56
C THR A 113 10.97 -11.25 -14.02
N ILE A 114 10.25 -12.35 -13.74
CA ILE A 114 10.64 -13.70 -14.17
C ILE A 114 10.80 -13.75 -15.70
N LEU A 115 9.84 -13.19 -16.45
CA LEU A 115 9.87 -13.20 -17.91
C LEU A 115 10.98 -12.29 -18.48
N ALA A 116 11.20 -11.11 -17.87
CA ALA A 116 12.28 -10.20 -18.26
C ALA A 116 13.66 -10.83 -18.04
N PHE A 117 13.86 -11.50 -16.91
CA PHE A 117 15.11 -12.24 -16.64
C PHE A 117 15.29 -13.45 -17.57
N ALA A 118 14.21 -14.15 -17.93
CA ALA A 118 14.29 -15.31 -18.81
C ALA A 118 14.54 -14.94 -20.28
N VAL A 119 14.01 -13.80 -20.75
CA VAL A 119 14.03 -13.42 -22.18
C VAL A 119 14.94 -12.23 -22.45
N LEU A 120 14.70 -11.09 -21.79
CA LEU A 120 15.38 -9.84 -22.13
C LEU A 120 16.86 -9.84 -21.71
N VAL A 121 17.18 -10.43 -20.55
CA VAL A 121 18.56 -10.52 -20.07
C VAL A 121 19.45 -11.29 -21.05
N PRO A 122 19.12 -12.53 -21.49
CA PRO A 122 19.91 -13.22 -22.51
C PRO A 122 19.96 -12.50 -23.87
N VAL A 123 18.84 -11.91 -24.31
CA VAL A 123 18.77 -11.19 -25.59
C VAL A 123 19.71 -9.98 -25.61
N ASN A 124 19.81 -9.26 -24.49
CA ASN A 124 20.67 -8.08 -24.37
C ASN A 124 22.13 -8.45 -24.10
N TRP A 125 22.38 -9.50 -23.31
CA TRP A 125 23.74 -9.92 -22.95
C TRP A 125 24.51 -10.56 -24.11
N THR A 126 23.84 -11.22 -25.06
CA THR A 126 24.48 -11.89 -26.22
C THR A 126 25.02 -10.92 -27.28
N ASN A 127 25.28 -9.67 -26.93
CA ASN A 127 25.72 -8.66 -27.86
C ASN A 127 26.87 -7.85 -27.30
N ASP A 128 27.84 -7.51 -28.15
CA ASP A 128 29.07 -6.84 -27.72
C ASP A 128 29.15 -5.42 -28.32
N THR A 129 27.99 -4.82 -28.62
CA THR A 129 27.92 -3.53 -29.32
C THR A 129 28.48 -2.39 -28.45
N LEU A 130 28.26 -2.43 -27.14
CA LEU A 130 28.85 -1.44 -26.22
C LEU A 130 30.37 -1.55 -26.12
N GLU A 131 30.94 -2.76 -26.27
CA GLU A 131 32.39 -2.96 -26.16
C GLU A 131 33.14 -2.38 -27.36
N GLY A 132 32.49 -2.33 -28.53
CA GLY A 132 33.02 -1.69 -29.75
C GLY A 132 32.88 -0.16 -29.77
N LEU A 133 32.06 0.43 -28.89
CA LEU A 133 31.83 1.86 -28.84
C LEU A 133 32.74 2.51 -27.79
N LYS A 134 33.42 3.62 -28.15
CA LYS A 134 34.20 4.45 -27.21
C LYS A 134 33.29 5.31 -26.31
N VAL A 135 32.28 4.69 -25.72
CA VAL A 135 31.32 5.33 -24.82
C VAL A 135 31.55 4.79 -23.41
N VAL A 136 31.50 5.67 -22.41
CA VAL A 136 31.59 5.28 -21.00
C VAL A 136 30.35 4.44 -20.67
N HIS A 137 30.54 3.16 -20.35
CA HIS A 137 29.46 2.23 -20.01
C HIS A 137 29.82 1.38 -18.80
N SER A 138 28.79 0.88 -18.12
CA SER A 138 28.88 -0.07 -17.02
C SER A 138 28.37 -1.45 -17.44
N ASP A 139 28.66 -2.49 -16.66
CA ASP A 139 28.19 -3.85 -16.92
C ASP A 139 26.66 -3.99 -16.90
N ILE A 140 25.97 -3.06 -16.23
CA ILE A 140 24.50 -3.02 -16.18
C ILE A 140 23.91 -2.49 -17.50
N ASP A 141 24.64 -1.61 -18.18
CA ASP A 141 24.20 -1.05 -19.46
C ASP A 141 24.24 -2.11 -20.59
N LYS A 142 25.04 -3.17 -20.40
CA LYS A 142 25.04 -4.35 -21.28
C LYS A 142 23.73 -5.14 -21.21
N LEU A 143 23.00 -5.06 -20.10
CA LEU A 143 21.70 -5.71 -19.89
C LEU A 143 20.52 -4.89 -20.43
N SER A 144 20.76 -3.66 -20.90
CA SER A 144 19.72 -2.75 -21.38
C SER A 144 19.63 -2.74 -22.91
N ILE A 145 18.59 -2.10 -23.41
CA ILE A 145 18.35 -1.87 -24.84
C ILE A 145 19.48 -1.08 -25.52
N SER A 146 20.26 -0.32 -24.73
CA SER A 146 21.46 0.38 -25.19
C SER A 146 22.48 -0.55 -25.85
N ASN A 147 22.50 -1.83 -25.46
CA ASN A 147 23.38 -2.83 -26.05
C ASN A 147 22.88 -3.44 -27.36
N ILE A 148 21.84 -2.89 -27.98
CA ILE A 148 21.31 -3.37 -29.26
C ILE A 148 21.61 -2.37 -30.38
N PRO A 149 22.28 -2.77 -31.49
CA PRO A 149 22.59 -1.89 -32.60
C PRO A 149 21.35 -1.61 -33.44
N TYR A 150 21.33 -0.44 -34.07
CA TYR A 150 20.27 -0.05 -35.00
C TYR A 150 20.09 -1.08 -36.11
N GLY A 151 18.82 -1.41 -36.43
CA GLY A 151 18.47 -2.41 -37.44
C GLY A 151 18.51 -3.86 -36.97
N SER A 152 18.82 -4.14 -35.69
CA SER A 152 18.82 -5.50 -35.15
C SER A 152 17.42 -6.09 -35.03
N LYS A 153 17.26 -7.36 -35.42
CA LYS A 153 16.01 -8.12 -35.22
C LYS A 153 15.66 -8.33 -33.73
N ARG A 154 16.60 -8.09 -32.81
CA ARG A 154 16.39 -8.22 -31.35
C ARG A 154 15.39 -7.20 -30.79
N PHE A 155 15.17 -6.07 -31.46
CA PHE A 155 14.11 -5.13 -31.08
C PHE A 155 12.71 -5.74 -31.14
N ILE A 156 12.51 -6.77 -31.97
CA ILE A 156 11.24 -7.50 -32.04
C ILE A 156 10.95 -8.17 -30.70
N ALA A 157 11.95 -8.72 -30.01
CA ALA A 157 11.77 -9.30 -28.68
C ALA A 157 11.29 -8.25 -27.67
N HIS A 158 11.90 -7.06 -27.66
CA HIS A 158 11.46 -5.95 -26.81
C HIS A 158 10.04 -5.48 -27.13
N LEU A 159 9.69 -5.39 -28.41
CA LEU A 159 8.34 -5.01 -28.85
C LEU A 159 7.29 -6.03 -28.38
N VAL A 160 7.53 -7.32 -28.63
CA VAL A 160 6.63 -8.40 -28.21
C VAL A 160 6.48 -8.42 -26.69
N MET A 161 7.59 -8.30 -25.96
CA MET A 161 7.59 -8.25 -24.49
C MET A 161 6.81 -7.05 -23.95
N ALA A 162 6.91 -5.89 -24.60
CA ALA A 162 6.11 -4.72 -24.22
C ALA A 162 4.60 -5.00 -24.34
N TYR A 163 4.14 -5.59 -25.45
CA TYR A 163 2.74 -5.98 -25.59
C TYR A 163 2.30 -7.01 -24.53
N VAL A 164 3.13 -8.02 -24.25
CA VAL A 164 2.87 -9.02 -23.21
C VAL A 164 2.74 -8.36 -21.84
N PHE A 165 3.65 -7.46 -21.48
CA PHE A 165 3.62 -6.73 -20.22
C PHE A 165 2.40 -5.83 -20.10
N THR A 166 2.06 -5.08 -21.16
CA THR A 166 0.88 -4.22 -21.17
C THR A 166 -0.40 -5.03 -21.04
N PHE A 167 -0.56 -6.10 -21.82
CA PHE A 167 -1.75 -6.95 -21.76
C PHE A 167 -1.90 -7.59 -20.38
N TRP A 168 -0.82 -8.14 -19.82
CA TRP A 168 -0.83 -8.72 -18.47
C TRP A 168 -1.22 -7.68 -17.41
N THR A 169 -0.61 -6.50 -17.46
CA THR A 169 -0.88 -5.42 -16.51
C THR A 169 -2.34 -4.97 -16.59
N CYS A 170 -2.86 -4.73 -17.80
CA CYS A 170 -4.26 -4.36 -18.01
C CYS A 170 -5.22 -5.47 -17.53
N TYR A 171 -4.89 -6.74 -17.76
CA TYR A 171 -5.69 -7.88 -17.28
C TYR A 171 -5.75 -7.92 -15.75
N VAL A 172 -4.60 -7.81 -15.07
CA VAL A 172 -4.55 -7.80 -13.61
C VAL A 172 -5.28 -6.59 -13.03
N LEU A 173 -5.09 -5.40 -13.62
CA LEU A 173 -5.77 -4.17 -13.19
C LEU A 173 -7.29 -4.27 -13.35
N LYS A 174 -7.79 -4.78 -14.49
CA LYS A 174 -9.23 -4.96 -14.71
C LYS A 174 -9.84 -5.87 -13.65
N ASN A 175 -9.22 -7.03 -13.42
CA ASN A 175 -9.70 -8.02 -12.45
C ASN A 175 -9.65 -7.48 -11.00
N GLU A 176 -8.60 -6.74 -10.64
CA GLU A 176 -8.52 -6.13 -9.32
C GLU A 176 -9.53 -4.99 -9.16
N TYR A 177 -9.75 -4.18 -10.19
CA TYR A 177 -10.73 -3.11 -10.18
C TYR A 177 -12.15 -3.65 -9.96
N GLU A 178 -12.52 -4.72 -10.67
CA GLU A 178 -13.82 -5.39 -10.49
C GLU A 178 -14.01 -5.94 -9.07
N ARG A 179 -12.95 -6.52 -8.49
CA ARG A 179 -12.96 -6.99 -7.10
C ARG A 179 -13.13 -5.82 -6.12
N VAL A 180 -12.37 -4.74 -6.28
CA VAL A 180 -12.46 -3.55 -5.41
C VAL A 180 -13.83 -2.90 -5.51
N ALA A 181 -14.39 -2.78 -6.72
CA ALA A 181 -15.75 -2.29 -6.91
C ALA A 181 -16.78 -3.16 -6.18
N THR A 182 -16.67 -4.49 -6.30
CA THR A 182 -17.56 -5.43 -5.62
C THR A 182 -17.45 -5.34 -4.09
N MET A 183 -16.22 -5.27 -3.55
CA MET A 183 -15.99 -5.10 -2.11
C MET A 183 -16.58 -3.77 -1.61
N ARG A 184 -16.40 -2.68 -2.36
CA ARG A 184 -16.97 -1.38 -2.03
C ARG A 184 -18.50 -1.42 -1.99
N LEU A 185 -19.13 -2.03 -2.98
CA LEU A 185 -20.59 -2.17 -3.02
C LEU A 185 -21.12 -2.98 -1.85
N ARG A 186 -20.48 -4.12 -1.52
CA ARG A 186 -20.85 -4.93 -0.34
C ARG A 186 -20.68 -4.16 0.95
N PHE A 187 -19.56 -3.45 1.10
CA PHE A 187 -19.28 -2.64 2.28
C PHE A 187 -20.34 -1.55 2.48
N LEU A 188 -20.63 -0.78 1.42
CA LEU A 188 -21.67 0.27 1.44
C LEU A 188 -23.06 -0.28 1.81
N ALA A 189 -23.41 -1.49 1.34
CA ALA A 189 -24.68 -2.12 1.67
C ALA A 189 -24.76 -2.59 3.13
N SER A 190 -23.63 -2.97 3.73
CA SER A 190 -23.54 -3.46 5.11
C SER A 190 -23.29 -2.37 6.17
N GLU A 191 -22.98 -1.15 5.75
CA GLU A 191 -22.51 -0.11 6.66
C GLU A 191 -23.66 0.45 7.53
N LYS A 192 -23.35 0.71 8.81
CA LYS A 192 -24.29 1.32 9.75
C LYS A 192 -24.69 2.72 9.30
N ARG A 193 -25.88 3.16 9.72
CA ARG A 193 -26.39 4.49 9.44
C ARG A 193 -25.42 5.56 9.94
N ARG A 194 -24.87 6.35 9.01
CA ARG A 194 -23.96 7.45 9.32
C ARG A 194 -24.51 8.77 8.75
N PRO A 195 -24.18 9.93 9.32
CA PRO A 195 -24.71 11.21 8.87
C PRO A 195 -24.28 11.58 7.43
N ASP A 196 -23.15 11.09 6.94
CA ASP A 196 -22.67 11.30 5.57
C ASP A 196 -23.63 10.74 4.50
N GLN A 197 -24.42 9.72 4.85
CA GLN A 197 -25.40 9.13 3.94
C GLN A 197 -26.66 10.01 3.74
N PHE A 198 -26.91 10.96 4.64
CA PHE A 198 -28.11 11.82 4.64
C PHE A 198 -27.80 13.32 4.51
N THR A 199 -26.51 13.67 4.42
CA THR A 199 -26.07 15.08 4.42
C THR A 199 -25.47 15.41 3.06
N VAL A 200 -26.01 16.45 2.40
CA VAL A 200 -25.49 16.96 1.13
C VAL A 200 -24.79 18.29 1.38
N LEU A 201 -23.58 18.44 0.83
CA LEU A 201 -22.85 19.70 0.88
C LEU A 201 -23.27 20.58 -0.30
N VAL A 202 -24.03 21.64 -0.02
CA VAL A 202 -24.40 22.66 -0.99
C VAL A 202 -23.32 23.75 -1.03
N ARG A 203 -22.88 24.12 -2.22
CA ARG A 203 -21.84 25.15 -2.43
C ARG A 203 -22.32 26.20 -3.42
N ASN A 204 -21.73 27.39 -3.37
CA ASN A 204 -22.01 28.51 -4.26
C ASN A 204 -23.48 28.95 -4.24
N ILE A 205 -24.00 29.17 -3.03
CA ILE A 205 -25.33 29.74 -2.85
C ILE A 205 -25.30 31.19 -3.36
N PRO A 206 -26.22 31.59 -4.27
CA PRO A 206 -26.24 32.94 -4.80
C PRO A 206 -26.48 33.95 -3.67
N PRO A 207 -25.80 35.10 -3.66
CA PRO A 207 -26.08 36.15 -2.70
C PRO A 207 -27.45 36.76 -3.02
N ASP A 208 -28.33 36.77 -2.03
CA ASP A 208 -29.61 37.45 -2.10
C ASP A 208 -29.53 38.74 -1.26
N PRO A 209 -29.95 39.90 -1.78
CA PRO A 209 -29.96 41.14 -1.03
C PRO A 209 -31.05 41.19 0.06
N ASP A 210 -32.11 40.40 -0.07
CA ASP A 210 -33.31 40.46 0.77
C ASP A 210 -33.38 39.31 1.79
N GLU A 211 -32.80 38.14 1.48
CA GLU A 211 -32.81 36.95 2.36
C GLU A 211 -31.41 36.57 2.88
N SER A 212 -31.34 36.07 4.12
CA SER A 212 -30.12 35.44 4.62
C SER A 212 -29.87 34.08 3.93
N VAL A 213 -28.61 33.63 3.91
CA VAL A 213 -28.25 32.31 3.33
C VAL A 213 -29.03 31.16 3.97
N SER A 214 -29.33 31.26 5.27
CA SER A 214 -30.12 30.29 6.02
C SER A 214 -31.57 30.21 5.50
N GLU A 215 -32.22 31.36 5.36
CA GLU A 215 -33.60 31.47 4.89
C GLU A 215 -33.73 31.01 3.44
N LEU A 216 -32.78 31.43 2.58
CA LEU A 216 -32.75 31.05 1.18
C LEU A 216 -32.63 29.53 1.00
N VAL A 217 -31.75 28.88 1.77
CA VAL A 217 -31.59 27.42 1.76
C VAL A 217 -32.87 26.74 2.25
N GLU A 218 -33.43 27.20 3.36
CA GLU A 218 -34.66 26.63 3.90
C GLU A 218 -35.82 26.75 2.92
N HIS A 219 -36.06 27.94 2.36
CA HIS A 219 -37.08 28.18 1.36
C HIS A 219 -36.89 27.29 0.13
N PHE A 220 -35.66 27.21 -0.41
CA PHE A 220 -35.35 26.37 -1.57
C PHE A 220 -35.67 24.89 -1.32
N PHE A 221 -35.25 24.32 -0.18
CA PHE A 221 -35.44 22.91 0.09
C PHE A 221 -36.87 22.56 0.51
N LEU A 222 -37.58 23.45 1.20
CA LEU A 222 -39.01 23.25 1.50
C LEU A 222 -39.87 23.26 0.25
N VAL A 223 -39.55 24.10 -0.74
CA VAL A 223 -40.29 24.17 -2.00
C VAL A 223 -39.97 22.97 -2.91
N ASN A 224 -38.69 22.61 -3.06
CA ASN A 224 -38.28 21.58 -4.03
C ASN A 224 -38.27 20.15 -3.45
N HIS A 225 -38.05 20.00 -2.14
CA HIS A 225 -37.89 18.70 -1.47
C HIS A 225 -38.68 18.62 -0.14
N PRO A 226 -40.00 18.89 -0.14
CA PRO A 226 -40.80 19.03 1.08
C PRO A 226 -40.81 17.78 1.98
N ASP A 227 -40.84 16.58 1.39
CA ASP A 227 -40.95 15.32 2.14
C ASP A 227 -39.60 14.75 2.62
N HIS A 228 -38.48 15.35 2.19
CA HIS A 228 -37.13 14.84 2.45
C HIS A 228 -36.24 15.82 3.20
N TYR A 229 -36.59 17.11 3.19
CA TYR A 229 -35.85 18.12 3.95
C TYR A 229 -36.03 17.89 5.46
N LEU A 230 -34.92 17.95 6.20
CA LEU A 230 -34.91 17.76 7.66
C LEU A 230 -34.41 19.01 8.37
N LYS A 231 -33.17 19.42 8.08
CA LYS A 231 -32.50 20.60 8.63
C LYS A 231 -31.27 20.93 7.81
N HIS A 232 -30.77 22.15 7.95
CA HIS A 232 -29.48 22.57 7.39
C HIS A 232 -28.56 23.13 8.49
N GLN A 233 -27.29 23.36 8.13
CA GLN A 233 -26.29 24.03 8.95
C GLN A 233 -25.50 24.94 8.03
N VAL A 234 -25.51 26.25 8.33
CA VAL A 234 -24.69 27.28 7.67
C VAL A 234 -23.31 27.32 8.32
#